data_AF-A0A3S5B8A9-F1
#
_entry.id   AF-A0A3S5B8A9-F1
#
_cell.length_a   1.000
_cell.length_b   1.000
_cell.length_c   1.000
_cell.angle_alpha   90.00
_cell.angle_beta   90.00
_cell.angle_gamma   90.00
#
_symmetry.space_group_name_H-M   'P 1'
#
loop_
_entity.id
_entity.type
_entity.pdbx_description
1 polymer ?
#
loop_
_entity_poly.entity_id
_entity_poly.type
_entity_poly.pdbx_seq_one_letter_code
_entity_poly.pdbx_strand_id
1 'polypeptide(L)'
;MNTLSGFVPPVAKALKERRLILAETGQASPCIDLRLLASNLVKLVTREQVDLIVLIGMGRAVQTNLYARFSVDCLKVAVLKNAWLANRLGGQLFNVIFSFEPAPESSEVNLTIASSSVVLNGQEMIEDGCDS
;
A
#
# COMPACT_ATOMS: atom_id res chain seq x y z
N MET A 1 -20.88 8.95 -22.63
CA MET A 1 -20.27 8.27 -21.46
C MET A 1 -20.87 8.86 -20.21
N ASN A 2 -21.67 8.09 -19.47
CA ASN A 2 -22.21 8.48 -18.17
C ASN A 2 -21.08 8.48 -17.14
N THR A 3 -20.36 9.59 -17.03
CA THR A 3 -19.21 9.68 -16.14
C THR A 3 -19.71 9.66 -14.70
N LEU A 4 -19.24 8.69 -13.89
CA LEU A 4 -19.52 8.58 -12.45
C LEU A 4 -19.33 9.90 -11.67
N SER A 5 -18.49 10.80 -12.20
CA SER A 5 -18.33 12.16 -11.70
C SER A 5 -19.63 12.95 -11.65
N GLY A 6 -20.59 12.71 -12.55
CA GLY A 6 -21.89 13.38 -12.53
C GLY A 6 -22.75 13.07 -11.30
N PHE A 7 -22.49 11.94 -10.63
CA PHE A 7 -23.24 11.50 -9.45
C PHE A 7 -22.55 11.88 -8.12
N VAL A 8 -21.27 12.24 -8.16
CA VAL A 8 -20.47 12.59 -6.97
C VAL A 8 -19.78 13.94 -7.21
N PRO A 9 -20.45 15.07 -6.92
CA PRO A 9 -19.94 16.41 -7.21
C PRO A 9 -18.51 16.69 -6.67
N PRO A 10 -18.11 16.22 -5.47
CA PRO A 10 -16.74 16.40 -5.00
C PRO A 10 -15.68 15.72 -5.89
N VAL A 11 -15.98 14.53 -6.43
CA VAL A 11 -15.08 13.81 -7.35
C VAL A 11 -14.99 14.54 -8.68
N ALA A 12 -16.11 15.02 -9.22
CA ALA A 12 -16.10 15.81 -10.45
C ALA A 12 -15.24 17.08 -10.31
N LYS A 13 -15.41 17.78 -9.18
CA LYS A 13 -14.65 18.98 -8.86
C LYS A 13 -13.15 18.66 -8.74
N ALA A 14 -12.79 17.61 -8.00
CA ALA A 14 -11.38 17.21 -7.84
C ALA A 14 -10.71 16.81 -9.16
N LEU A 15 -11.43 16.12 -10.06
CA LEU A 15 -10.94 15.80 -11.40
C LEU A 15 -10.74 17.07 -12.25
N LYS A 16 -11.72 17.99 -12.24
CA LYS A 16 -11.64 19.26 -12.97
C LYS A 16 -10.49 20.15 -12.47
N GLU A 17 -10.29 20.20 -11.16
CA GLU A 17 -9.23 20.96 -10.50
C GLU A 17 -7.87 20.24 -10.50
N ARG A 18 -7.79 19.04 -11.09
CA ARG A 18 -6.59 18.17 -11.12
C ARG A 18 -6.03 17.79 -9.74
N ARG A 19 -6.86 17.87 -8.69
CA ARG A 19 -6.53 17.34 -7.34
C ARG A 19 -6.72 15.82 -7.25
N LEU A 20 -7.38 15.22 -8.23
CA LEU A 20 -7.49 13.78 -8.41
C LEU A 20 -7.05 13.44 -9.84
N ILE A 21 -6.10 12.52 -9.98
CA ILE A 21 -5.58 12.08 -11.26
C ILE A 21 -5.75 10.56 -11.34
N LEU A 22 -6.35 10.08 -12.42
CA LEU A 22 -6.41 8.65 -12.72
C LEU A 22 -5.16 8.24 -13.49
N ALA A 23 -4.52 7.17 -13.04
CA ALA A 23 -3.39 6.56 -13.72
C ALA A 23 -3.49 5.05 -13.64
N GLU A 24 -3.15 4.39 -14.74
CA GLU A 24 -3.09 2.94 -14.83
C GLU A 24 -1.74 2.43 -14.32
N THR A 25 -1.75 1.28 -13.66
CA THR A 25 -0.53 0.63 -13.16
C THR A 25 0.24 -0.12 -14.23
N GLY A 26 -0.42 -0.43 -15.36
CA GLY A 26 0.10 -1.28 -16.43
C GLY A 26 -0.01 -2.78 -16.15
N GLN A 27 -0.73 -3.18 -15.10
CA GLN A 27 -0.87 -4.58 -14.70
C GLN A 27 -2.33 -5.01 -14.69
N ALA A 28 -2.61 -6.20 -15.23
CA ALA A 28 -3.94 -6.81 -15.28
C ALA A 28 -4.27 -7.65 -14.03
N SER A 29 -3.28 -7.87 -13.16
CA SER A 29 -3.43 -8.65 -11.92
C SER A 29 -4.13 -7.83 -10.82
N PRO A 30 -4.89 -8.49 -9.92
CA PRO A 30 -5.35 -7.85 -8.68
C PRO A 30 -4.18 -7.46 -7.75
N CYS A 31 -3.01 -8.08 -7.94
CA CYS A 31 -1.77 -7.76 -7.25
C CYS A 31 -1.00 -6.67 -7.99
N ILE A 32 -0.11 -5.96 -7.29
CA ILE A 32 0.79 -4.98 -7.91
C ILE A 32 2.25 -5.28 -7.59
N ASP A 33 3.05 -5.53 -8.62
CA ASP A 33 4.51 -5.57 -8.52
C ASP A 33 5.07 -4.17 -8.78
N LEU A 34 5.47 -3.48 -7.71
CA LEU A 34 5.94 -2.09 -7.78
C LEU A 34 7.32 -1.97 -8.46
N ARG A 35 8.01 -3.08 -8.76
CA ARG A 35 9.23 -3.09 -9.57
C ARG A 35 8.94 -2.97 -11.06
N LEU A 36 7.69 -3.24 -11.48
CA LEU A 36 7.27 -3.33 -12.89
C LEU A 36 6.09 -2.40 -13.19
N LEU A 37 6.27 -1.11 -12.94
CA LEU A 37 5.24 -0.10 -13.19
C LEU A 37 5.31 0.49 -14.60
N ALA A 38 4.15 0.87 -15.12
CA ALA A 38 4.07 1.62 -16.37
C ALA A 38 4.82 2.96 -16.26
N SER A 39 5.60 3.28 -17.29
CA SER A 39 6.50 4.45 -17.28
C SER A 39 5.75 5.79 -17.11
N ASN A 40 4.50 5.86 -17.56
CA ASN A 40 3.62 7.01 -17.37
C ASN A 40 3.27 7.24 -15.89
N LEU A 41 3.01 6.18 -15.12
CA LEU A 41 2.74 6.26 -13.69
C LEU A 41 3.98 6.70 -12.92
N VAL A 42 5.15 6.15 -13.23
CA VAL A 42 6.42 6.55 -12.58
C VAL A 42 6.70 8.04 -12.82
N LYS A 43 6.56 8.50 -14.07
CA LYS A 43 6.71 9.92 -14.42
C LYS A 43 5.70 10.81 -13.69
N LEU A 44 4.45 10.35 -13.57
CA LEU A 44 3.40 11.08 -12.86
C LEU A 44 3.75 11.22 -11.38
N VAL A 45 4.06 10.12 -10.70
CA VAL A 45 4.42 10.09 -9.26
C VAL A 45 5.61 11.03 -8.99
N THR A 46 6.61 11.02 -9.87
CA THR A 46 7.78 11.91 -9.75
C THR A 46 7.40 13.37 -9.96
N ARG A 47 6.59 13.67 -11.00
CA ARG A 47 6.19 15.04 -11.33
C ARG A 47 5.31 15.68 -10.26
N GLU A 48 4.38 14.92 -9.71
CA GLU A 48 3.46 15.39 -8.67
C GLU A 48 4.10 15.34 -7.25
N GLN A 49 5.36 14.94 -7.14
CA GLN A 49 6.11 14.88 -5.89
C GLN A 49 5.37 14.11 -4.78
N VAL A 50 4.88 12.92 -5.10
CA VAL A 50 4.14 12.09 -4.15
C VAL A 50 5.00 11.80 -2.92
N ASP A 51 4.44 12.06 -1.74
CA ASP A 51 5.04 11.94 -0.42
C ASP A 51 4.34 10.90 0.47
N LEU A 52 3.25 10.29 -0.02
CA LEU A 52 2.51 9.24 0.66
C LEU A 52 2.01 8.17 -0.32
N ILE A 53 2.27 6.91 0.01
CA ILE A 53 1.76 5.75 -0.71
C ILE A 53 0.70 5.04 0.13
N VAL A 54 -0.50 4.87 -0.41
CA VAL A 54 -1.57 4.08 0.23
C VAL A 54 -1.85 2.82 -0.57
N LEU A 55 -1.55 1.66 0.01
CA LEU A 55 -1.83 0.34 -0.58
C LEU A 55 -3.07 -0.26 0.07
N ILE A 56 -4.09 -0.56 -0.74
CA ILE A 56 -5.39 -1.07 -0.28
C ILE A 56 -5.65 -2.49 -0.79
N GLY A 57 -6.05 -3.36 0.14
CA GLY A 57 -6.54 -4.72 -0.12
C GLY A 57 -5.45 -5.78 -0.11
N MET A 58 -5.85 -7.06 0.03
CA MET A 58 -4.90 -8.17 0.18
C MET A 58 -3.92 -8.27 -1.00
N GLY A 59 -4.39 -8.14 -2.23
CA GLY A 59 -3.53 -8.30 -3.42
C GLY A 59 -2.37 -7.31 -3.47
N ARG A 60 -2.61 -6.05 -3.11
CA ARG A 60 -1.61 -4.98 -3.23
C ARG A 60 -0.82 -4.80 -1.94
N ALA A 61 -1.50 -4.75 -0.80
CA ALA A 61 -0.86 -4.46 0.48
C ALA A 61 -0.24 -5.69 1.14
N VAL A 62 -0.79 -6.89 0.93
CA VAL A 62 -0.40 -8.09 1.69
C VAL A 62 0.38 -9.08 0.83
N GLN A 63 -0.19 -9.49 -0.30
CA GLN A 63 0.40 -10.55 -1.13
C GLN A 63 1.70 -10.12 -1.83
N THR A 64 1.82 -8.86 -2.23
CA THR A 64 3.01 -8.39 -2.97
C THR A 64 3.85 -7.35 -2.27
N ASN A 65 3.31 -6.59 -1.30
CA ASN A 65 4.03 -5.44 -0.73
C ASN A 65 3.95 -5.33 0.80
N LEU A 66 3.63 -6.42 1.53
CA LEU A 66 3.51 -6.36 3.00
C LEU A 66 4.77 -5.80 3.66
N TYR A 67 5.92 -6.25 3.19
CA TYR A 67 7.24 -5.85 3.70
C TYR A 67 8.00 -4.90 2.76
N ALA A 68 7.33 -4.36 1.73
CA ALA A 68 7.95 -3.38 0.85
C ALA A 68 8.20 -2.08 1.62
N ARG A 69 9.41 -1.53 1.50
CA ARG A 69 9.80 -0.24 2.08
C ARG A 69 9.84 0.82 0.99
N PHE A 70 9.46 2.05 1.35
CA PHE A 70 9.38 3.18 0.44
C PHE A 70 10.25 4.33 0.93
N SER A 71 10.64 5.22 0.02
CA SER A 71 11.37 6.46 0.36
C SER A 71 10.46 7.57 0.88
N VAL A 72 9.17 7.28 1.02
CA VAL A 72 8.09 8.19 1.41
C VAL A 72 7.20 7.45 2.40
N ASP A 73 6.32 8.18 3.08
CA ASP A 73 5.38 7.56 4.03
C ASP A 73 4.52 6.52 3.31
N CYS A 74 4.19 5.43 4.01
CA CYS A 74 3.35 4.37 3.47
C CYS A 74 2.28 3.94 4.45
N LEU A 75 1.04 3.85 3.96
CA LEU A 75 -0.07 3.24 4.67
C LEU A 75 -0.54 1.98 3.94
N LYS A 76 -0.48 0.83 4.62
CA LYS A 76 -0.96 -0.47 4.13
C LYS A 76 -2.24 -0.83 4.87
N VAL A 77 -3.33 -1.02 4.12
CA VAL A 77 -4.64 -1.39 4.69
C VAL A 77 -5.23 -2.59 3.97
N ALA A 78 -5.61 -3.63 4.72
CA ALA A 78 -6.27 -4.80 4.15
C ALA A 78 -7.14 -5.55 5.16
N VAL A 79 -8.16 -6.25 4.68
CA VAL A 79 -8.90 -7.24 5.45
C VAL A 79 -8.45 -8.63 5.01
N LEU A 80 -8.04 -9.47 5.95
CA LEU A 80 -7.58 -10.84 5.69
C LEU A 80 -8.78 -11.76 5.42
N LYS A 81 -9.09 -12.02 4.15
CA LYS A 81 -10.22 -12.87 3.72
C LYS A 81 -9.83 -14.32 3.45
N ASN A 82 -8.59 -14.69 3.76
CA ASN A 82 -8.06 -16.04 3.59
C ASN A 82 -7.56 -16.54 4.95
N ALA A 83 -8.15 -17.60 5.47
CA ALA A 83 -7.85 -18.12 6.81
C ALA A 83 -6.42 -18.64 6.93
N TRP A 84 -5.91 -19.30 5.87
CA TRP A 84 -4.53 -19.80 5.85
C TRP A 84 -3.52 -18.65 5.94
N LEU A 85 -3.71 -17.59 5.14
CA LEU A 85 -2.84 -16.41 5.17
C LEU A 85 -2.97 -15.67 6.51
N ALA A 86 -4.19 -15.55 7.05
CA ALA A 86 -4.39 -14.94 8.34
C ALA A 86 -3.63 -15.65 9.45
N ASN A 87 -3.74 -16.99 9.51
CA ASN A 87 -3.01 -17.80 10.49
C ASN A 87 -1.50 -17.68 10.31
N ARG A 88 -1.00 -17.65 9.06
CA ARG A 88 0.44 -17.47 8.77
C ARG A 88 0.97 -16.13 9.25
N LEU A 89 0.12 -15.10 9.31
CA LEU A 89 0.45 -13.77 9.82
C LEU A 89 0.14 -13.64 11.32
N GLY A 90 -0.10 -14.74 12.05
CA GLY A 90 -0.44 -14.69 13.48
C GLY A 90 -1.80 -14.07 13.80
N GLY A 91 -2.65 -13.91 12.79
CA GLY A 91 -4.00 -13.35 12.90
C GLY A 91 -5.10 -14.38 12.71
N GLN A 92 -6.32 -13.87 12.55
CA GLN A 92 -7.53 -14.65 12.28
C GLN A 92 -8.23 -14.15 11.01
N LEU A 93 -9.10 -15.00 10.45
CA LEU A 93 -9.94 -14.60 9.33
C LEU A 93 -10.71 -13.31 9.67
N PHE A 94 -10.73 -12.39 8.72
CA PHE A 94 -11.28 -11.03 8.80
C PHE A 94 -10.54 -10.04 9.70
N ASN A 95 -9.38 -10.39 10.26
CA ASN A 95 -8.51 -9.39 10.87
C ASN A 95 -8.07 -8.33 9.84
N VAL A 96 -7.83 -7.13 10.37
CA VAL A 96 -7.44 -5.97 9.58
C VAL A 96 -5.95 -5.73 9.76
N ILE A 97 -5.25 -5.57 8.65
CA ILE A 97 -3.93 -4.95 8.60
C ILE A 97 -4.14 -3.45 8.47
N PHE A 98 -3.52 -2.70 9.38
CA PHE A 98 -3.41 -1.25 9.31
C PHE A 98 -1.98 -0.86 9.75
N SER A 99 -1.08 -0.73 8.80
CA SER A 99 0.34 -0.43 9.05
C SER A 99 0.69 0.92 8.44
N PHE A 100 1.08 1.87 9.29
CA PHE A 100 1.69 3.12 8.85
C PHE A 100 3.21 3.04 9.05
N GLU A 101 3.95 3.31 7.99
CA GLU A 101 5.40 3.25 7.94
C GLU A 101 5.93 4.61 7.50
N PRO A 102 6.60 5.37 8.38
CA PRO A 102 7.15 6.66 8.02
C PRO A 102 8.33 6.51 7.04
N ALA A 103 8.57 7.55 6.24
CA ALA A 103 9.73 7.65 5.38
C ALA A 103 11.03 7.51 6.20
N PRO A 104 12.08 6.87 5.67
CA PRO A 104 13.38 6.83 6.33
C PRO A 104 13.91 8.25 6.53
N GLU A 105 14.31 8.59 7.76
CA GLU A 105 15.01 9.85 8.03
C GLU A 105 16.36 9.85 7.26
N SER A 106 16.74 11.00 6.71
CA SER A 106 17.93 11.14 5.85
C SER A 106 19.28 11.10 6.59
N SER A 107 19.30 10.67 7.85
CA SER A 107 20.50 10.59 8.68
C SER A 107 20.85 9.14 9.04
N GLU A 108 21.98 8.68 8.47
CA GLU A 108 22.74 7.46 8.77
C GLU A 108 22.07 6.10 8.48
N VAL A 109 22.64 5.42 7.48
CA VAL A 109 22.45 3.98 7.21
C VAL A 109 23.05 3.18 8.37
N ASN A 110 22.31 3.06 9.47
CA ASN A 110 22.44 1.91 10.35
C ASN A 110 21.46 0.86 9.84
N LEU A 111 21.99 -0.30 9.42
CA LEU A 111 21.26 -1.44 8.90
C LEU A 111 20.43 -2.14 9.99
N THR A 112 19.71 -1.38 10.81
CA THR A 112 18.71 -1.92 11.71
C THR A 112 17.52 -2.21 10.83
N ILE A 113 17.23 -3.50 10.62
CA ILE A 113 15.95 -3.94 10.09
C ILE A 113 14.90 -3.34 11.02
N ALA A 114 14.31 -2.20 10.66
CA ALA A 114 13.21 -1.64 11.41
C ALA A 114 12.05 -2.61 11.21
N SER A 115 11.88 -3.56 12.12
CA SER A 115 10.79 -4.53 12.09
C SER A 115 9.51 -3.76 11.77
N SER A 116 8.94 -4.00 10.59
CA SER A 116 7.68 -3.37 10.22
C SER A 116 6.63 -4.05 11.10
N SER A 117 6.27 -3.41 12.21
CA SER A 117 5.21 -3.89 13.08
C SER A 117 3.90 -3.87 12.31
N VAL A 118 3.53 -4.99 11.70
CA VAL A 118 2.20 -5.16 11.10
C VAL A 118 1.22 -5.23 12.27
N VAL A 119 0.42 -4.18 12.43
CA VAL A 119 -0.57 -4.13 13.49
C VAL A 119 -1.83 -4.85 13.02
N LEU A 120 -2.18 -5.94 13.71
CA LEU A 120 -3.47 -6.62 13.59
C LEU A 120 -4.35 -6.20 14.76
N ASN A 121 -5.44 -5.48 14.50
CA ASN A 121 -6.40 -5.05 15.53
C ASN A 121 -5.75 -4.34 16.77
N GLY A 122 -4.63 -3.64 16.60
CA GLY A 122 -3.91 -2.98 17.70
C GLY A 122 -2.83 -3.81 18.40
N GLN A 123 -2.53 -5.03 17.93
CA GLN A 123 -1.44 -5.87 18.43
C GLN A 123 -0.31 -5.97 17.39
N GLU A 124 0.94 -5.82 17.82
CA GLU A 124 2.11 -6.05 16.96
C GLU A 124 2.23 -7.52 16.60
N MET A 125 2.47 -7.80 15.33
CA MET A 125 2.79 -9.15 14.87
C MET A 125 4.18 -9.58 15.32
N ILE A 126 4.28 -10.81 15.81
CA ILE A 126 5.55 -11.47 16.11
C ILE A 126 6.20 -11.85 14.78
N GLU A 127 7.41 -11.35 14.52
CA GLU A 127 8.27 -11.87 13.45
C GLU A 127 8.69 -13.29 13.83
N ASP A 128 7.90 -14.29 13.43
CA ASP A 128 8.39 -15.67 13.45
C ASP A 128 9.48 -15.78 12.38
N GLY A 129 10.72 -15.84 12.87
CA GLY A 129 11.92 -16.05 12.08
C GLY A 129 11.73 -17.20 11.10
N CYS A 130 12.15 -16.96 9.87
CA CYS A 130 12.26 -17.99 8.85
C CYS A 130 13.33 -19.00 9.31
N ASP A 131 12.92 -20.10 9.93
CA ASP A 131 13.72 -21.32 10.00
C ASP A 131 12.85 -22.51 9.62
N SER A 132 12.81 -22.81 8.31
CA SER A 132 12.93 -24.15 7.69
C SER A 132 12.71 -24.09 6.18
#